data_AF-A0A1R3IAC9-F1
#
_entry.id   AF-A0A1R3IAC9-F1
#
_cell.length_a   1.000
_cell.length_b   1.000
_cell.length_c   1.000
_cell.angle_alpha   90.00
_cell.angle_beta   90.00
_cell.angle_gamma   90.00
#
_symmetry.space_group_name_H-M   'P 1'
#
loop_
_entity.id
_entity.type
_entity.pdbx_description
1 polymer ?
#
loop_
_entity_poly.entity_id
_entity_poly.type
_entity_poly.pdbx_seq_one_letter_code
_entity_poly.pdbx_strand_id
1 'polypeptide(L)'
;MVRTRNQRRKQNWPSLPPESAASNAEAIDVPSSPEENDVVTPPRLPKRVPLQKANGSTSKSPLLENARKKYVPLQKANGSTSKSPLSENARKKYAAAVKLVKEALVNDLTTGNNQDVDSLFEIANKAFTSLDGLQADYGDLLKAVHDFILKKMRASHCESGVVEAKKALGAILPQEDEIDAKVEFLKREQESIDISLSGASKKMNRLRKRISETEKQICSLKKLEQEMAVEDIGINQLKQEWTGVEASRAYLKAVKEKIAKEAETAGITMADAYRRRGEAVAELEMAKTELLNCLS
;
A
#
# COMPACT_ATOMS: atom_id res chain seq x y z
N MET A 1 75.21 -51.04 22.77
CA MET A 1 74.40 -50.56 23.91
C MET A 1 74.07 -49.09 23.64
N VAL A 2 72.97 -48.83 22.94
CA VAL A 2 72.57 -47.46 22.53
C VAL A 2 71.11 -47.29 22.94
N ARG A 3 70.87 -46.39 23.90
CA ARG A 3 69.53 -46.02 24.37
C ARG A 3 69.08 -44.79 23.59
N THR A 4 68.09 -44.94 22.71
CA THR A 4 67.35 -43.82 22.12
C THR A 4 66.09 -43.53 22.93
N ARG A 5 65.94 -42.27 23.29
CA ARG A 5 64.96 -41.70 24.22
C ARG A 5 63.76 -41.20 23.41
N ASN A 6 62.61 -41.87 23.53
CA ASN A 6 61.36 -41.44 22.90
C ASN A 6 60.77 -40.21 23.62
N GLN A 7 60.64 -39.08 22.91
CA GLN A 7 59.82 -37.95 23.32
C GLN A 7 58.36 -38.20 22.92
N ARG A 8 57.49 -38.43 23.90
CA ARG A 8 56.03 -38.39 23.74
C ARG A 8 55.57 -36.93 23.68
N ARG A 9 55.11 -36.47 22.51
CA ARG A 9 54.28 -35.28 22.37
C ARG A 9 52.93 -35.54 23.07
N LYS A 10 52.61 -34.71 24.08
CA LYS A 10 51.26 -34.63 24.64
C LYS A 10 50.41 -33.80 23.69
N GLN A 11 49.43 -34.44 23.03
CA GLN A 11 48.35 -33.73 22.34
C GLN A 11 47.30 -33.35 23.39
N ASN A 12 47.04 -32.05 23.49
CA ASN A 12 45.98 -31.48 24.31
C ASN A 12 44.69 -31.56 23.48
N TRP A 13 43.72 -32.35 23.91
CA TRP A 13 42.38 -32.36 23.35
C TRP A 13 41.54 -31.24 24.00
N PRO A 14 40.72 -30.48 23.25
CA PRO A 14 39.78 -29.54 23.84
C PRO A 14 38.60 -30.30 24.47
N SER A 15 38.31 -29.97 25.72
CA SER A 15 37.19 -30.52 26.49
C SER A 15 35.84 -30.19 25.84
N LEU A 16 35.03 -31.22 25.63
CA LEU A 16 33.60 -31.08 25.33
C LEU A 16 32.83 -30.64 26.59
N PRO A 17 31.78 -29.82 26.48
CA PRO A 17 30.89 -29.51 27.59
C PRO A 17 29.95 -30.70 27.89
N PRO A 18 29.45 -30.83 29.12
CA PRO A 18 28.60 -31.96 29.49
C PRO A 18 27.19 -31.83 28.90
N GLU A 19 26.75 -32.91 28.27
CA GLU A 19 25.34 -33.22 28.03
C GLU A 19 24.59 -33.27 29.37
N SER A 20 23.52 -32.48 29.47
CA SER A 20 22.46 -32.69 30.46
C SER A 20 21.18 -32.92 29.67
N ALA A 21 20.74 -34.19 29.64
CA ALA A 21 19.52 -34.62 29.00
C ALA A 21 18.29 -34.29 29.86
N ALA A 22 17.35 -33.60 29.20
CA ALA A 22 15.92 -33.89 29.10
C ALA A 22 14.97 -33.91 30.33
N SER A 23 13.73 -33.53 29.99
CA SER A 23 12.43 -33.70 30.68
C SER A 23 12.06 -32.58 31.68
N ASN A 24 10.91 -31.90 31.60
CA ASN A 24 9.69 -32.07 30.80
C ASN A 24 8.77 -30.85 31.02
N ALA A 25 7.80 -30.70 30.10
CA ALA A 25 6.50 -30.02 30.23
C ALA A 25 6.47 -28.48 30.25
N GLU A 26 6.59 -27.92 29.04
CA GLU A 26 6.04 -26.61 28.70
C GLU A 26 4.53 -26.75 28.46
N ALA A 27 3.72 -26.30 29.42
CA ALA A 27 2.30 -26.03 29.19
C ALA A 27 2.21 -24.69 28.45
N ILE A 28 2.16 -24.75 27.12
CA ILE A 28 1.84 -23.58 26.30
C ILE A 28 0.32 -23.47 26.25
N ASP A 29 -0.18 -22.53 27.05
CA ASP A 29 -1.55 -22.05 27.01
C ASP A 29 -1.80 -21.45 25.62
N VAL A 30 -2.75 -22.05 24.88
CA VAL A 30 -3.19 -21.58 23.56
C VAL A 30 -4.31 -20.58 23.79
N PRO A 31 -4.14 -19.28 23.50
CA PRO A 31 -5.28 -18.40 23.39
C PRO A 31 -5.98 -18.71 22.07
N SER A 32 -7.14 -19.37 22.16
CA SER A 32 -8.15 -19.35 21.11
C SER A 32 -8.43 -17.90 20.72
N SER A 33 -7.99 -17.51 19.52
CA SER A 33 -8.38 -16.25 18.90
C SER A 33 -9.71 -16.49 18.17
N PRO A 34 -10.75 -15.70 18.46
CA PRO A 34 -12.02 -15.81 17.76
C PRO A 34 -11.89 -15.27 16.34
N GLU A 35 -12.59 -15.92 15.43
CA GLU A 35 -12.81 -15.52 14.05
C GLU A 35 -13.31 -14.07 13.96
N GLU A 36 -12.46 -13.14 13.51
CA GLU A 36 -12.90 -11.86 12.96
C GLU A 36 -12.81 -11.92 11.44
N ASN A 37 -13.98 -12.16 10.83
CA ASN A 37 -14.22 -11.90 9.43
C ASN A 37 -14.25 -10.38 9.19
N ASP A 38 -13.08 -9.75 9.03
CA ASP A 38 -13.00 -8.41 8.47
C ASP A 38 -12.50 -8.46 7.03
N VAL A 39 -13.48 -8.56 6.14
CA VAL A 39 -13.36 -8.30 4.71
C VAL A 39 -12.91 -6.85 4.54
N VAL A 40 -11.60 -6.63 4.40
CA VAL A 40 -11.03 -5.35 3.98
C VAL A 40 -11.50 -5.07 2.56
N THR A 41 -12.60 -4.34 2.48
CA THR A 41 -13.16 -3.83 1.24
C THR A 41 -12.29 -2.66 0.78
N PRO A 42 -11.76 -2.64 -0.45
CA PRO A 42 -11.01 -1.49 -0.94
C PRO A 42 -11.93 -0.26 -1.02
N PRO A 43 -11.41 0.96 -0.77
CA PRO A 43 -12.21 2.17 -0.90
C PRO A 43 -12.64 2.33 -2.36
N ARG A 44 -13.96 2.36 -2.57
CA ARG A 44 -14.56 2.62 -3.88
C ARG A 44 -14.10 3.97 -4.40
N LEU A 45 -13.53 3.96 -5.61
CA LEU A 45 -13.24 5.14 -6.41
C LEU A 45 -14.44 6.11 -6.44
N PRO A 46 -14.25 7.42 -6.22
CA PRO A 46 -15.32 8.37 -6.41
C PRO A 46 -15.72 8.39 -7.89
N LYS A 47 -17.02 8.17 -8.11
CA LYS A 47 -17.72 8.23 -9.39
C LYS A 47 -17.46 9.61 -10.01
N ARG A 48 -16.71 9.65 -11.12
CA ARG A 48 -16.53 10.87 -11.92
C ARG A 48 -17.90 11.37 -12.37
N VAL A 49 -18.33 12.50 -11.84
CA VAL A 49 -19.45 13.29 -12.39
C VAL A 49 -18.89 14.09 -13.58
N PRO A 50 -19.58 14.12 -14.74
CA PRO A 50 -19.12 14.90 -15.88
C PRO A 50 -19.12 16.39 -15.56
N LEU A 51 -17.99 17.05 -15.82
CA LEU A 51 -17.93 18.51 -15.98
C LEU A 51 -18.95 18.92 -17.06
N GLN A 52 -20.09 19.46 -16.65
CA GLN A 52 -20.92 20.24 -17.55
C GLN A 52 -20.33 21.64 -17.67
N LYS A 53 -19.72 21.90 -18.83
CA LYS A 53 -19.54 23.24 -19.39
C LYS A 53 -20.91 23.92 -19.43
N ALA A 54 -21.16 24.83 -18.51
CA ALA A 54 -22.23 25.81 -18.66
C ALA A 54 -21.69 26.95 -19.53
N ASN A 55 -22.17 26.94 -20.77
CA ASN A 55 -21.88 27.92 -21.81
C ASN A 55 -22.22 29.33 -21.32
N GLY A 56 -21.34 30.29 -21.64
CA GLY A 56 -21.62 31.71 -21.55
C GLY A 56 -22.82 32.05 -22.44
N SER A 57 -23.99 32.14 -21.83
CA SER A 57 -25.12 32.84 -22.41
C SER A 57 -25.06 34.26 -21.87
N THR A 58 -24.64 35.18 -22.74
CA THR A 58 -24.83 36.62 -22.59
C THR A 58 -26.34 36.87 -22.50
N SER A 59 -26.89 36.66 -21.31
CA SER A 59 -28.24 37.05 -20.95
C SER A 59 -28.25 38.58 -20.93
N LYS A 60 -28.57 39.17 -22.08
CA LYS A 60 -29.12 40.52 -22.14
C LYS A 60 -30.28 40.53 -21.15
N SER A 61 -30.11 41.24 -20.03
CA SER A 61 -31.04 41.27 -18.92
C SER A 61 -32.47 41.46 -19.44
N PRO A 62 -33.34 40.42 -19.39
CA PRO A 62 -34.74 40.52 -19.82
C PRO A 62 -35.53 41.53 -18.97
N LEU A 63 -34.92 41.95 -17.86
CA LEU A 63 -35.51 42.72 -16.79
C LEU A 63 -35.55 44.23 -17.06
N LEU A 64 -34.64 44.78 -17.87
CA LEU A 64 -34.79 46.16 -18.35
C LEU A 64 -35.97 46.29 -19.31
N GLU A 65 -36.33 45.20 -19.98
CA GLU A 65 -37.48 45.18 -20.89
C GLU A 65 -38.81 45.02 -20.13
N ASN A 66 -38.84 44.21 -19.06
CA ASN A 66 -40.02 44.10 -18.19
C ASN A 66 -40.25 45.34 -17.30
N ALA A 67 -39.18 46.03 -16.86
CA ALA A 67 -39.29 47.33 -16.20
C ALA A 67 -39.66 48.48 -17.17
N ARG A 68 -39.54 48.29 -18.48
CA ARG A 68 -40.12 49.22 -19.46
C ARG A 68 -41.60 48.91 -19.75
N LYS A 69 -42.01 47.64 -19.68
CA LYS A 69 -43.37 47.19 -20.02
C LYS A 69 -44.38 47.31 -18.87
N LYS A 70 -43.96 47.27 -17.60
CA LYS A 70 -44.86 47.48 -16.44
C LYS A 70 -45.15 48.95 -16.11
N TYR A 71 -44.38 49.89 -16.65
CA TYR A 71 -44.36 51.29 -16.22
C TYR A 71 -44.80 52.26 -17.32
N VAL A 72 -45.86 51.86 -18.03
CA VAL A 72 -46.51 52.59 -19.13
C VAL A 72 -47.18 53.94 -18.75
N PRO A 73 -47.47 54.32 -17.49
CA PRO A 73 -48.12 55.61 -17.25
C PRO A 73 -47.29 56.86 -17.61
N LEU A 74 -45.95 56.76 -17.70
CA LEU A 74 -45.09 57.94 -17.92
C LEU A 74 -44.83 58.27 -19.41
N GLN A 75 -45.34 57.48 -20.36
CA GLN A 75 -45.16 57.73 -21.80
C GLN A 75 -46.36 58.38 -22.50
N LYS A 76 -47.52 58.50 -21.82
CA LYS A 76 -48.73 59.07 -22.46
C LYS A 76 -48.83 60.59 -22.43
N ALA A 77 -47.84 61.29 -21.86
CA ALA A 77 -47.72 62.73 -22.01
C ALA A 77 -46.93 63.08 -23.28
N ASN A 78 -47.44 62.67 -24.45
CA ASN A 78 -47.02 63.31 -25.69
C ASN A 78 -47.52 64.75 -25.60
N GLY A 79 -46.59 65.67 -25.34
CA GLY A 79 -46.81 67.11 -25.39
C GLY A 79 -47.21 67.52 -26.80
N SER A 80 -48.49 67.36 -27.13
CA SER A 80 -49.19 67.99 -28.24
C SER A 80 -50.63 67.51 -28.21
N THR A 81 -51.54 68.31 -27.67
CA THR A 81 -52.87 68.46 -28.26
C THR A 81 -53.46 69.80 -27.83
N SER A 82 -53.61 70.65 -28.84
CA SER A 82 -54.40 71.86 -28.90
C SER A 82 -55.70 71.77 -28.09
N LYS A 83 -55.81 72.48 -26.98
CA LYS A 83 -57.09 72.81 -26.34
C LYS A 83 -57.08 74.28 -25.94
N SER A 84 -58.21 74.92 -26.22
CA SER A 84 -58.53 76.35 -26.07
C SER A 84 -57.75 77.06 -24.95
N PRO A 85 -57.14 78.23 -25.22
CA PRO A 85 -56.33 78.91 -24.23
C PRO A 85 -57.22 79.23 -23.02
N LEU A 86 -56.90 78.66 -21.86
CA LEU A 86 -57.47 79.10 -20.59
C LEU A 86 -57.27 80.61 -20.50
N SER A 87 -58.34 81.32 -20.11
CA SER A 87 -58.28 82.72 -19.73
C SER A 87 -57.09 82.95 -18.78
N GLU A 88 -56.31 84.00 -19.04
CA GLU A 88 -55.11 84.37 -18.28
C GLU A 88 -55.38 84.47 -16.76
N ASN A 89 -56.64 84.77 -16.39
CA ASN A 89 -57.12 84.86 -15.03
C ASN A 89 -57.26 83.48 -14.34
N ALA A 90 -57.52 82.41 -15.09
CA ALA A 90 -57.55 81.03 -14.58
C ALA A 90 -56.12 80.46 -14.47
N ARG A 91 -55.23 80.81 -15.38
CA ARG A 91 -53.79 80.43 -15.33
C ARG A 91 -53.11 80.93 -14.05
N LYS A 92 -53.38 82.18 -13.66
CA LYS A 92 -52.87 82.75 -12.40
C LYS A 92 -53.43 82.06 -11.14
N LYS A 93 -54.69 81.61 -11.16
CA LYS A 93 -55.31 80.88 -10.04
C LYS A 93 -54.74 79.48 -9.85
N TYR A 94 -54.41 78.78 -10.93
CA TYR A 94 -53.85 77.43 -10.86
C TYR A 94 -52.33 77.39 -10.69
N ALA A 95 -51.60 78.48 -10.99
CA ALA A 95 -50.15 78.54 -10.85
C ALA A 95 -49.65 78.23 -9.42
N ALA A 96 -50.37 78.70 -8.39
CA ALA A 96 -50.05 78.39 -6.99
C ALA A 96 -50.27 76.90 -6.67
N ALA A 97 -51.35 76.31 -7.16
CA ALA A 97 -51.64 74.89 -6.99
C ALA A 97 -50.60 74.01 -7.71
N VAL A 98 -50.19 74.38 -8.92
CA VAL A 98 -49.13 73.69 -9.68
C VAL A 98 -47.82 73.72 -8.90
N LYS A 99 -47.44 74.87 -8.34
CA LYS A 99 -46.21 74.99 -7.54
C LYS A 99 -46.27 74.08 -6.30
N LEU A 100 -47.39 74.08 -5.58
CA LEU A 100 -47.58 73.21 -4.41
C LEU A 100 -47.51 71.72 -4.75
N VAL A 101 -48.11 71.28 -5.86
CA VAL A 101 -48.05 69.87 -6.28
C VAL A 101 -46.63 69.46 -6.66
N LYS A 102 -45.86 70.35 -7.32
CA LYS A 102 -44.45 70.09 -7.65
C LYS A 102 -43.58 70.00 -6.39
N GLU A 103 -43.77 70.91 -5.44
CA GLU A 103 -43.05 70.91 -4.16
C GLU A 103 -43.40 69.69 -3.29
N ALA A 104 -44.69 69.34 -3.23
CA ALA A 104 -45.15 68.14 -2.54
C ALA A 104 -44.55 66.87 -3.15
N LEU A 105 -44.54 66.74 -4.48
CA LEU A 105 -43.93 65.59 -5.16
C LEU A 105 -42.44 65.46 -4.85
N VAL A 106 -41.68 66.56 -4.93
CA VAL A 106 -40.25 66.54 -4.61
C VAL A 106 -40.05 66.13 -3.15
N ASN A 107 -40.77 66.75 -2.22
CA ASN A 107 -40.68 66.41 -0.80
C ASN A 107 -41.05 64.94 -0.54
N ASP A 108 -42.12 64.43 -1.12
CA ASP A 108 -42.58 63.05 -0.91
C ASP A 108 -41.56 62.04 -1.42
N LEU A 109 -40.91 62.32 -2.56
CA LEU A 109 -39.87 61.47 -3.14
C LEU A 109 -38.52 61.54 -2.39
N THR A 110 -38.18 62.67 -1.78
CA THR A 110 -36.88 62.87 -1.10
C THR A 110 -36.90 62.54 0.38
N THR A 111 -38.05 62.67 1.05
CA THR A 111 -38.15 62.54 2.53
C THR A 111 -38.41 61.09 2.96
N GLY A 112 -38.90 60.25 2.04
CA GLY A 112 -39.14 58.82 2.28
C GLY A 112 -37.83 58.01 2.30
N ASN A 113 -37.17 57.92 3.46
CA ASN A 113 -35.88 57.25 3.57
C ASN A 113 -35.90 55.72 3.28
N ASN A 114 -37.08 55.10 3.11
CA ASN A 114 -37.27 53.67 2.84
C ASN A 114 -38.46 53.38 1.89
N GLN A 115 -38.80 54.31 0.98
CA GLN A 115 -39.86 54.03 0.02
C GLN A 115 -39.40 52.98 -1.00
N ASP A 116 -40.19 51.92 -1.13
CA ASP A 116 -40.03 50.94 -2.19
C ASP A 116 -40.21 51.63 -3.56
N VAL A 117 -39.58 51.08 -4.60
CA VAL A 117 -39.59 51.65 -5.95
C VAL A 117 -41.02 51.79 -6.50
N ASP A 118 -41.90 50.83 -6.22
CA ASP A 118 -43.30 50.85 -6.63
C ASP A 118 -44.07 51.97 -5.91
N SER A 119 -43.82 52.18 -4.60
CA SER A 119 -44.35 53.33 -3.85
C SER A 119 -43.91 54.68 -4.46
N LEU A 120 -42.65 54.80 -4.90
CA LEU A 120 -42.15 56.01 -5.57
C LEU A 120 -42.87 56.25 -6.91
N PHE A 121 -43.16 55.19 -7.66
CA PHE A 121 -43.93 55.29 -8.90
C PHE A 121 -45.39 55.69 -8.65
N GLU A 122 -46.04 55.17 -7.61
CA GLU A 122 -47.41 55.56 -7.25
C GLU A 122 -47.51 57.04 -6.87
N ILE A 123 -46.58 57.53 -6.05
CA ILE A 123 -46.48 58.94 -5.66
C ILE A 123 -46.30 59.83 -6.90
N ALA A 124 -45.36 59.46 -7.77
CA ALA A 124 -45.11 60.18 -9.02
C ALA A 124 -46.33 60.21 -9.94
N ASN A 125 -46.97 59.06 -10.17
CA ASN A 125 -48.15 58.96 -11.04
C ASN A 125 -49.32 59.79 -10.52
N LYS A 126 -49.57 59.79 -9.20
CA LYS A 126 -50.63 60.59 -8.56
C LYS A 126 -50.38 62.09 -8.73
N ALA A 127 -49.14 62.53 -8.55
CA ALA A 127 -48.76 63.93 -8.74
C ALA A 127 -48.83 64.38 -10.20
N PHE A 128 -48.35 63.56 -11.16
CA PHE A 128 -48.43 63.90 -12.58
C PHE A 128 -49.87 63.90 -13.11
N THR A 129 -50.74 63.00 -12.62
CA THR A 129 -52.18 63.05 -12.93
C THR A 129 -52.81 64.36 -12.46
N SER A 130 -52.40 64.84 -11.28
CA SER A 130 -52.87 66.12 -10.73
C SER A 130 -52.34 67.31 -11.52
N LEU A 131 -51.10 67.25 -12.01
CA LEU A 131 -50.48 68.30 -12.86
C LEU A 131 -51.07 68.36 -14.27
N ASP A 132 -51.41 67.21 -14.86
CA ASP A 132 -52.06 67.11 -16.18
C ASP A 132 -53.46 67.72 -16.15
N GLY A 133 -54.25 67.43 -15.09
CA GLY A 133 -55.55 68.06 -14.86
C GLY A 133 -55.48 69.59 -14.69
N LEU A 134 -54.34 70.12 -14.27
CA LEU A 134 -54.07 71.56 -14.12
C LEU A 134 -53.44 72.19 -15.38
N GLN A 135 -53.20 71.42 -16.44
CA GLN A 135 -52.51 71.84 -17.67
C GLN A 135 -51.14 72.50 -17.39
N ALA A 136 -50.41 71.98 -16.40
CA ALA A 136 -49.08 72.49 -16.09
C ALA A 136 -48.05 72.04 -17.13
N ASP A 137 -47.02 72.86 -17.36
CA ASP A 137 -45.80 72.37 -17.99
C ASP A 137 -44.91 71.71 -16.92
N TYR A 138 -44.64 70.42 -17.09
CA TYR A 138 -43.87 69.61 -16.15
C TYR A 138 -42.85 68.70 -16.84
N GLY A 139 -42.48 68.97 -18.10
CA GLY A 139 -41.55 68.11 -18.86
C GLY A 139 -40.20 67.89 -18.17
N ASP A 140 -39.59 68.95 -17.65
CA ASP A 140 -38.31 68.86 -16.93
C ASP A 140 -38.43 68.12 -15.59
N LEU A 141 -39.54 68.34 -14.89
CA LEU A 141 -39.82 67.65 -13.62
C LEU A 141 -40.08 66.16 -13.84
N LEU A 142 -40.80 65.80 -14.89
CA LEU A 142 -41.05 64.42 -15.31
C LEU A 142 -39.73 63.67 -15.53
N LYS A 143 -38.82 64.29 -16.27
CA LYS A 143 -37.49 63.73 -16.53
C LYS A 143 -36.69 63.56 -15.24
N ALA A 144 -36.67 64.59 -14.38
CA ALA A 144 -35.93 64.54 -13.11
C ALA A 144 -36.46 63.46 -12.15
N VAL A 145 -37.79 63.32 -12.04
CA VAL A 145 -38.43 62.28 -11.20
C VAL A 145 -38.16 60.89 -11.77
N HIS A 146 -38.28 60.72 -13.08
CA HIS A 146 -37.96 59.46 -13.74
C HIS A 146 -36.49 59.05 -13.49
N ASP A 147 -35.54 59.98 -13.67
CA ASP A 147 -34.11 59.72 -13.44
C ASP A 147 -33.83 59.40 -11.96
N PHE A 148 -34.52 60.07 -11.02
CA PHE A 148 -34.42 59.79 -9.59
C PHE A 148 -34.90 58.37 -9.24
N ILE A 149 -36.10 57.99 -9.69
CA ILE A 149 -36.68 56.66 -9.44
C ILE A 149 -35.79 55.57 -10.04
N LEU A 150 -35.28 55.78 -11.25
CA LEU A 150 -34.42 54.82 -11.95
C LEU A 150 -33.06 54.66 -11.23
N LYS A 151 -32.52 55.75 -10.67
CA LYS A 151 -31.31 55.71 -9.83
C LYS A 151 -31.56 54.96 -8.52
N LYS A 152 -32.71 55.20 -7.87
CA LYS A 152 -33.12 54.48 -6.64
C LYS A 152 -33.33 52.98 -6.89
N MET A 153 -33.97 52.61 -7.99
CA MET A 153 -34.13 51.21 -8.40
C MET A 153 -32.78 50.49 -8.58
N ARG A 154 -31.82 51.14 -9.26
CA ARG A 154 -30.48 50.58 -9.42
C ARG A 154 -29.76 50.44 -8.08
N ALA A 155 -29.84 51.43 -7.21
CA ALA A 155 -29.23 51.39 -5.88
C ALA A 155 -29.77 50.21 -5.04
N SER A 156 -31.10 50.06 -4.99
CA SER A 156 -31.75 48.95 -4.29
C SER A 156 -31.33 47.58 -4.85
N HIS A 157 -31.23 47.44 -6.17
CA HIS A 157 -30.78 46.19 -6.79
C HIS A 157 -29.31 45.88 -6.46
N CYS A 158 -28.43 46.88 -6.48
CA CYS A 158 -27.04 46.71 -6.07
C CYS A 158 -26.92 46.32 -4.59
N GLU A 159 -27.71 46.95 -3.70
CA GLU A 159 -27.72 46.61 -2.27
C GLU A 159 -28.18 45.17 -2.02
N SER A 160 -29.24 44.73 -2.70
CA SER A 160 -29.68 43.33 -2.65
C SER A 160 -28.58 42.36 -3.10
N GLY A 161 -27.89 42.68 -4.20
CA GLY A 161 -26.76 41.86 -4.69
C GLY A 161 -25.58 41.81 -3.71
N VAL A 162 -25.28 42.91 -3.01
CA VAL A 162 -24.23 42.95 -1.98
C VAL A 162 -24.61 42.09 -0.78
N VAL A 163 -25.87 42.11 -0.35
CA VAL A 163 -26.35 41.27 0.76
C VAL A 163 -26.27 39.78 0.40
N GLU A 164 -26.70 39.39 -0.80
CA GLU A 164 -26.58 38.02 -1.27
C GLU A 164 -25.11 37.58 -1.40
N ALA A 165 -24.25 38.43 -1.95
CA ALA A 165 -22.82 38.14 -2.06
C ALA A 165 -22.15 37.98 -0.69
N LYS A 166 -22.50 38.82 0.29
CA LYS A 166 -22.02 38.68 1.69
C LYS A 166 -22.49 37.37 2.31
N LYS A 167 -23.76 36.98 2.08
CA LYS A 167 -24.31 35.71 2.58
C LYS A 167 -23.60 34.51 1.95
N ALA A 168 -23.35 34.56 0.64
CA ALA A 168 -22.61 33.51 -0.07
C ALA A 168 -21.15 33.40 0.44
N LEU A 169 -20.46 34.53 0.63
CA LEU A 169 -19.10 34.56 1.17
C LEU A 169 -19.04 34.00 2.59
N GLY A 170 -20.00 34.37 3.45
CA GLY A 170 -20.11 33.84 4.81
C GLY A 170 -20.39 32.33 4.87
N ALA A 171 -20.95 31.73 3.82
CA ALA A 171 -21.15 30.28 3.72
C ALA A 171 -19.91 29.52 3.23
N ILE A 172 -18.98 30.20 2.53
CA ILE A 172 -17.76 29.59 1.99
C ILE A 172 -16.65 29.55 3.04
N LEU A 173 -16.49 30.60 3.84
CA LEU A 173 -15.45 30.70 4.88
C LEU A 173 -15.40 29.49 5.82
N PRO A 174 -16.51 29.00 6.40
CA PRO A 174 -16.50 27.81 7.25
C PRO A 174 -16.11 26.51 6.52
N GLN A 175 -16.28 26.45 5.20
CA GLN A 175 -15.88 25.29 4.40
C GLN A 175 -14.37 25.27 4.17
N GLU A 176 -13.72 26.43 4.10
CA GLU A 176 -12.27 26.53 3.92
C GLU A 176 -11.53 25.96 5.14
N ASP A 177 -11.93 26.36 6.36
CA ASP A 177 -11.36 25.81 7.60
C ASP A 177 -11.56 24.28 7.72
N GLU A 178 -12.75 23.78 7.31
CA GLU A 178 -13.02 22.34 7.31
C GLU A 178 -12.16 21.58 6.27
N ILE A 179 -11.93 22.18 5.10
CA ILE A 179 -11.07 21.63 4.06
C ILE A 179 -9.62 21.60 4.57
N ASP A 180 -9.13 22.68 5.17
CA ASP A 180 -7.76 22.75 5.69
C ASP A 180 -7.54 21.73 6.80
N ALA A 181 -8.50 21.56 7.72
CA ALA A 181 -8.45 20.53 8.75
C ALA A 181 -8.38 19.12 8.14
N LYS A 182 -9.16 18.84 7.09
CA LYS A 182 -9.12 17.55 6.36
C LYS A 182 -7.79 17.35 5.64
N VAL A 183 -7.24 18.39 5.02
CA VAL A 183 -5.95 18.33 4.33
C VAL A 183 -4.84 18.01 5.33
N GLU A 184 -4.81 18.67 6.49
CA GLU A 184 -3.82 18.39 7.53
C GLU A 184 -3.97 16.99 8.14
N PHE A 185 -5.20 16.50 8.29
CA PHE A 185 -5.44 15.11 8.70
C PHE A 185 -4.86 14.12 7.67
N LEU A 186 -5.19 14.30 6.39
CA LEU A 186 -4.72 13.42 5.31
C LEU A 186 -3.19 13.43 5.17
N LYS A 187 -2.52 14.58 5.39
CA LYS A 187 -1.05 14.65 5.41
C LYS A 187 -0.46 13.77 6.52
N ARG A 188 -0.99 13.82 7.74
CA ARG A 188 -0.50 12.98 8.85
C ARG A 188 -0.73 11.49 8.58
N GLU A 189 -1.87 11.16 7.99
CA GLU A 189 -2.17 9.77 7.60
C GLU A 189 -1.20 9.28 6.52
N GLN A 190 -0.92 10.12 5.52
CA GLN A 190 0.08 9.84 4.49
C GLN A 190 1.48 9.59 5.10
N GLU A 191 1.93 10.45 6.01
CA GLU A 191 3.22 10.28 6.70
C GLU A 191 3.29 8.96 7.50
N SER A 192 2.20 8.60 8.20
CA SER A 192 2.10 7.34 8.94
C SER A 192 2.22 6.12 8.01
N ILE A 193 1.56 6.18 6.85
CA ILE A 193 1.63 5.15 5.82
C ILE A 193 3.06 5.04 5.27
N ASP A 194 3.72 6.16 4.99
CA ASP A 194 5.10 6.18 4.47
C ASP A 194 6.10 5.57 5.48
N ILE A 195 5.96 5.90 6.77
CA ILE A 195 6.76 5.29 7.84
C ILE A 195 6.55 3.76 7.84
N SER A 196 5.30 3.31 7.79
CA SER A 196 4.94 1.89 7.79
C SER A 196 5.50 1.16 6.57
N LEU A 197 5.39 1.76 5.39
CA LEU A 197 5.92 1.24 4.13
C LEU A 197 7.45 1.13 4.19
N SER A 198 8.13 2.17 4.70
CA SER A 198 9.58 2.14 4.88
C SER A 198 10.02 1.01 5.83
N GLY A 199 9.25 0.76 6.90
CA GLY A 199 9.48 -0.32 7.85
C GLY A 199 9.30 -1.70 7.22
N ALA A 200 8.21 -1.88 6.46
CA ALA A 200 7.94 -3.12 5.72
C ALA A 200 9.02 -3.41 4.67
N SER A 201 9.45 -2.39 3.90
CA SER A 201 10.53 -2.51 2.91
C SER A 201 11.85 -2.94 3.55
N LYS A 202 12.21 -2.36 4.71
CA LYS A 202 13.40 -2.78 5.49
C LYS A 202 13.30 -4.24 5.93
N LYS A 203 12.14 -4.69 6.43
CA LYS A 203 11.91 -6.09 6.81
C LYS A 203 12.04 -7.03 5.61
N MET A 204 11.43 -6.68 4.47
CA MET A 204 11.52 -7.45 3.23
C MET A 204 12.96 -7.61 2.75
N ASN A 205 13.78 -6.55 2.81
CA ASN A 205 15.19 -6.61 2.43
C ASN A 205 16.01 -7.53 3.35
N ARG A 206 15.72 -7.54 4.67
CA ARG A 206 16.35 -8.49 5.61
C ARG A 206 15.98 -9.93 5.29
N LEU A 207 14.71 -10.19 4.99
CA LEU A 207 14.24 -11.52 4.60
C LEU A 207 14.88 -11.99 3.30
N ARG A 208 14.96 -11.12 2.28
CA ARG A 208 15.65 -11.44 1.02
C ARG A 208 17.11 -11.85 1.25
N LYS A 209 17.84 -11.13 2.11
CA LYS A 209 19.22 -11.49 2.46
C LYS A 209 19.31 -12.86 3.14
N ARG A 210 18.39 -13.17 4.05
CA ARG A 210 18.33 -14.48 4.71
C ARG A 210 18.04 -15.60 3.73
N ILE A 211 17.09 -15.40 2.81
CA ILE A 211 16.77 -16.37 1.74
C ILE A 211 18.03 -16.66 0.92
N SER A 212 18.73 -15.62 0.44
CA SER A 212 19.97 -15.82 -0.33
C SER A 212 21.06 -16.54 0.45
N GLU A 213 21.14 -16.37 1.76
CA GLU A 213 22.11 -17.12 2.59
C GLU A 213 21.69 -18.58 2.76
N THR A 214 20.41 -18.84 2.99
CA THR A 214 19.87 -20.22 3.04
C THR A 214 20.06 -20.95 1.71
N GLU A 215 19.90 -20.26 0.57
CA GLU A 215 20.17 -20.84 -0.75
C GLU A 215 21.63 -21.28 -0.91
N LYS A 216 22.60 -20.48 -0.42
CA LYS A 216 24.01 -20.90 -0.41
C LYS A 216 24.25 -22.12 0.48
N GLN A 217 23.61 -22.15 1.65
CA GLN A 217 23.71 -23.31 2.56
C GLN A 217 23.17 -24.58 1.91
N ILE A 218 22.04 -24.48 1.20
CA ILE A 218 21.47 -25.61 0.43
C ILE A 218 22.45 -26.10 -0.64
N CYS A 219 23.12 -25.21 -1.37
CA CYS A 219 24.14 -25.60 -2.33
C CYS A 219 25.32 -26.33 -1.68
N SER A 220 25.79 -25.87 -0.53
CA SER A 220 26.85 -26.55 0.23
C SER A 220 26.42 -27.93 0.72
N LEU A 221 25.17 -28.07 1.20
CA LEU A 221 24.62 -29.36 1.63
C LEU A 221 24.54 -30.36 0.47
N LYS A 222 24.08 -29.93 -0.71
CA LYS A 222 24.07 -30.78 -1.91
C LYS A 222 25.46 -31.29 -2.30
N LYS A 223 26.50 -30.46 -2.11
CA LYS A 223 27.89 -30.89 -2.37
C LYS A 223 28.32 -31.98 -1.37
N LEU A 224 28.00 -31.81 -0.09
CA LEU A 224 28.28 -32.81 0.94
C LEU A 224 27.52 -34.12 0.69
N GLU A 225 26.26 -34.06 0.26
CA GLU A 225 25.49 -35.24 -0.15
C GLU A 225 26.16 -36.01 -1.29
N GLN A 226 26.71 -35.30 -2.29
CA GLN A 226 27.47 -35.92 -3.37
C GLN A 226 28.77 -36.56 -2.88
N GLU A 227 29.51 -35.89 -2.00
CA GLU A 227 30.74 -36.43 -1.39
C GLU A 227 30.44 -37.70 -0.57
N MET A 228 29.38 -37.70 0.25
CA MET A 228 28.95 -38.89 1.00
C MET A 228 28.59 -40.05 0.07
N ALA A 229 27.88 -39.79 -1.04
CA ALA A 229 27.54 -40.83 -2.00
C ALA A 229 28.79 -41.48 -2.65
N VAL A 230 29.84 -40.70 -2.89
CA VAL A 230 31.12 -41.22 -3.39
C VAL A 230 31.81 -42.09 -2.34
N GLU A 231 31.85 -41.64 -1.08
CA GLU A 231 32.45 -42.41 0.01
C GLU A 231 31.69 -43.73 0.27
N ASP A 232 30.36 -43.73 0.17
CA ASP A 232 29.54 -44.94 0.31
C ASP A 232 29.87 -45.98 -0.77
N ILE A 233 30.14 -45.54 -2.02
CA ILE A 233 30.63 -46.42 -3.08
C ILE A 233 31.98 -47.03 -2.68
N GLY A 234 32.91 -46.21 -2.16
CA GLY A 234 34.21 -46.68 -1.69
C GLY A 234 34.11 -47.69 -0.54
N ILE A 235 33.25 -47.45 0.44
CA ILE A 235 32.97 -48.38 1.55
C ILE A 235 32.47 -49.72 1.02
N ASN A 236 31.56 -49.71 0.03
CA ASN A 236 31.03 -50.94 -0.55
C ASN A 236 32.08 -51.73 -1.32
N GLN A 237 32.97 -51.05 -2.05
CA GLN A 237 34.12 -51.69 -2.71
C GLN A 237 35.05 -52.35 -1.69
N LEU A 238 35.43 -51.63 -0.63
CA LEU A 238 36.30 -52.17 0.42
C LEU A 238 35.66 -53.36 1.14
N LYS A 239 34.34 -53.34 1.38
CA LYS A 239 33.62 -54.49 1.92
C LYS A 239 33.71 -55.70 0.99
N GLN A 240 33.55 -55.51 -0.31
CA GLN A 240 33.68 -56.59 -1.28
C GLN A 240 35.11 -57.16 -1.29
N GLU A 241 36.13 -56.31 -1.34
CA GLU A 241 37.53 -56.73 -1.26
C GLU A 241 37.81 -57.50 0.04
N TRP A 242 37.32 -57.00 1.17
CA TRP A 242 37.45 -57.66 2.47
C TRP A 242 36.89 -59.09 2.44
N THR A 243 35.68 -59.28 1.89
CA THR A 243 35.10 -60.63 1.76
C THR A 243 35.95 -61.56 0.88
N GLY A 244 36.58 -61.02 -0.18
CA GLY A 244 37.50 -61.79 -1.03
C GLY A 244 38.78 -62.20 -0.30
N VAL A 245 39.35 -61.30 0.51
CA VAL A 245 40.50 -61.59 1.38
C VAL A 245 40.15 -62.64 2.42
N GLU A 246 38.97 -62.54 3.04
CA GLU A 246 38.51 -63.49 4.05
C GLU A 246 38.32 -64.90 3.46
N ALA A 247 37.72 -65.01 2.28
CA ALA A 247 37.60 -66.27 1.54
C ALA A 247 38.98 -66.87 1.19
N SER A 248 39.90 -66.04 0.69
CA SER A 248 41.27 -66.46 0.38
C SER A 248 42.02 -66.96 1.61
N ARG A 249 41.85 -66.29 2.75
CA ARG A 249 42.43 -66.69 4.04
C ARG A 249 41.87 -68.04 4.51
N ALA A 250 40.55 -68.25 4.40
CA ALA A 250 39.92 -69.52 4.76
C ALA A 250 40.44 -70.66 3.88
N TYR A 251 40.57 -70.43 2.58
CA TYR A 251 41.16 -71.40 1.64
C TYR A 251 42.60 -71.76 2.02
N LEU A 252 43.47 -70.76 2.24
CA LEU A 252 44.87 -71.01 2.62
C LEU A 252 45.00 -71.76 3.95
N LYS A 253 44.09 -71.49 4.91
CA LYS A 253 44.04 -72.23 6.17
C LYS A 253 43.72 -73.72 5.93
N ALA A 254 42.73 -74.02 5.10
CA ALA A 254 42.38 -75.39 4.74
C ALA A 254 43.52 -76.11 3.99
N VAL A 255 44.18 -75.42 3.05
CA VAL A 255 45.36 -75.96 2.34
C VAL A 255 46.49 -76.27 3.33
N LYS A 256 46.78 -75.37 4.27
CA LYS A 256 47.79 -75.59 5.30
C LYS A 256 47.48 -76.81 6.16
N GLU A 257 46.22 -76.99 6.58
CA GLU A 257 45.79 -78.17 7.34
C GLU A 257 45.94 -79.47 6.54
N LYS A 258 45.64 -79.45 5.23
CA LYS A 258 45.84 -80.60 4.34
C LYS A 258 47.32 -80.98 4.22
N ILE A 259 48.19 -79.99 3.97
CA ILE A 259 49.64 -80.19 3.88
C ILE A 259 50.19 -80.75 5.20
N ALA A 260 49.71 -80.25 6.34
CA ALA A 260 50.13 -80.76 7.66
C ALA A 260 49.78 -82.25 7.83
N LYS A 261 48.56 -82.67 7.44
CA LYS A 261 48.15 -84.09 7.46
C LYS A 261 48.97 -84.95 6.50
N GLU A 262 49.21 -84.48 5.28
CA GLU A 262 50.04 -85.19 4.29
C GLU A 262 51.47 -85.36 4.81
N ALA A 263 52.07 -84.32 5.40
CA ALA A 263 53.40 -84.38 6.00
C ALA A 263 53.46 -85.36 7.19
N GLU A 264 52.43 -85.40 8.05
CA GLU A 264 52.33 -86.37 9.14
C GLU A 264 52.27 -87.81 8.62
N THR A 265 51.41 -88.08 7.63
CA THR A 265 51.32 -89.41 7.01
C THR A 265 52.63 -89.83 6.33
N ALA A 266 53.28 -88.91 5.61
CA ALA A 266 54.59 -89.15 5.00
C ALA A 266 55.64 -89.46 6.08
N GLY A 267 55.65 -88.72 7.19
CA GLY A 267 56.52 -88.98 8.33
C GLY A 267 56.33 -90.38 8.92
N ILE A 268 55.08 -90.83 9.10
CA ILE A 268 54.77 -92.19 9.58
C ILE A 268 55.28 -93.25 8.59
N THR A 269 55.00 -93.08 7.29
CA THR A 269 55.46 -94.04 6.27
C THR A 269 56.98 -94.12 6.17
N MET A 270 57.67 -92.99 6.32
CA MET A 270 59.13 -92.92 6.31
C MET A 270 59.73 -93.61 7.53
N ALA A 271 59.14 -93.40 8.73
CA ALA A 271 59.56 -94.08 9.96
C ALA A 271 59.38 -95.60 9.85
N ASP A 272 58.27 -96.06 9.29
CA ASP A 272 58.01 -97.48 9.05
C ASP A 272 59.00 -98.10 8.05
N ALA A 273 59.30 -97.39 6.95
CA ALA A 273 60.31 -97.81 5.97
C ALA A 273 61.72 -97.90 6.59
N TYR A 274 62.11 -96.94 7.43
CA TYR A 274 63.38 -97.01 8.16
C TYR A 274 63.43 -98.18 9.13
N ARG A 275 62.32 -98.49 9.82
CA ARG A 275 62.23 -99.66 10.71
C ARG A 275 62.46 -100.96 9.92
N ARG A 276 61.72 -101.17 8.83
CA ARG A 276 61.86 -102.36 7.96
C ARG A 276 63.27 -102.48 7.36
N ARG A 277 63.88 -101.36 6.95
CA ARG A 277 65.26 -101.34 6.49
C ARG A 277 66.22 -101.79 7.60
N GLY A 278 66.02 -101.32 8.84
CA GLY A 278 66.80 -101.75 9.99
C GLY A 278 66.68 -103.25 10.27
N GLU A 279 65.45 -103.78 10.25
CA GLU A 279 65.14 -105.21 10.37
C GLU A 279 65.86 -106.03 9.29
N ALA A 280 65.73 -105.66 8.01
CA ALA A 280 66.38 -106.36 6.91
C ALA A 280 67.92 -106.32 6.96
N VAL A 281 68.51 -105.20 7.40
CA VAL A 281 69.96 -105.11 7.60
C VAL A 281 70.41 -106.04 8.73
N ALA A 282 69.66 -106.13 9.82
CA ALA A 282 69.95 -107.05 10.91
C ALA A 282 69.85 -108.52 10.47
N GLU A 283 68.82 -108.87 9.69
CA GLU A 283 68.67 -110.21 9.10
C GLU A 283 69.85 -110.56 8.18
N LEU A 284 70.28 -109.64 7.32
CA LEU A 284 71.45 -109.83 6.46
C LEU A 284 72.74 -110.06 7.26
N GLU A 285 72.96 -109.31 8.34
CA GLU A 285 74.12 -109.53 9.20
C GLU A 285 74.05 -110.88 9.93
N MET A 286 72.87 -111.32 10.39
CA MET A 286 72.70 -112.67 10.96
C MET A 286 73.01 -113.76 9.92
N ALA A 287 72.41 -113.69 8.72
CA ALA A 287 72.66 -114.64 7.64
C ALA A 287 74.16 -114.69 7.23
N LYS A 288 74.82 -113.52 7.22
CA LYS A 288 76.27 -113.42 6.99
C LYS A 288 77.08 -114.10 8.09
N THR A 289 76.71 -113.95 9.36
CA THR A 289 77.37 -114.67 10.47
C THR A 289 77.15 -116.18 10.40
N GLU A 290 75.96 -116.64 10.03
CA GLU A 290 75.66 -118.06 9.83
C GLU A 290 76.49 -118.66 8.69
N LEU A 291 76.57 -117.97 7.54
CA LEU A 291 77.42 -118.38 6.41
C LEU A 291 78.90 -118.49 6.80
N LEU A 292 79.42 -117.52 7.56
CA LEU A 292 80.81 -117.56 8.05
C LEU A 292 81.04 -118.77 8.98
N ASN A 293 80.07 -119.10 9.83
CA ASN A 293 80.13 -120.28 10.70
C ASN A 293 80.10 -121.59 9.90
N CYS A 294 79.37 -121.66 8.78
CA CYS A 294 79.35 -122.85 7.90
C CYS A 294 80.64 -123.06 7.10
N LEU A 295 81.46 -122.01 6.92
CA LEU A 295 82.74 -122.07 6.21
C LEU A 295 83.94 -122.38 7.13
N SER A 296 83.71 -122.47 8.44
CA SER A 296 84.71 -122.76 9.48
C SER A 296 84.67 -124.22 9.88
#